data_AF-W8CLN7-F1
#
_entry.id   AF-W8CLN7-F1
#
_cell.length_a   1.000
_cell.length_b   1.000
_cell.length_c   1.000
_cell.angle_alpha   90.00
_cell.angle_beta   90.00
_cell.angle_gamma   90.00
#
_symmetry.space_group_name_H-M   'P 1'
#
loop_
_entity.id
_entity.type
_entity.pdbx_description
1 polymer ?
#
loop_
_entity_poly.entity_id
_entity_poly.type
_entity_poly.pdbx_seq_one_letter_code
_entity_poly.pdbx_strand_id
1 'polypeptide(L)'
;IGTCAFGIECNTLRNPDSEFRKYGNKVFEQDMTQAAKFVFATMFKDLSKKIGVKLTNNGVERFFLQVVQDTVQYREKNNVQRNDFMNLLLQIKNKGKLDDATGGSVGKGEVGMTQNELAAQVFIFFLAGFETSSTTMNFCLYELA
;
A
#
# COMPACT_ATOMS: atom_id res chain seq x y z
N ILE A 1 8.84 7.30 0.32
CA ILE A 1 7.48 6.87 0.73
C ILE A 1 7.48 5.89 1.91
N GLY A 2 8.29 4.82 1.89
CA GLY A 2 8.33 3.80 2.97
C GLY A 2 8.50 4.37 4.39
N THR A 3 9.58 5.13 4.61
CA THR A 3 9.87 5.70 5.93
C THR A 3 8.89 6.80 6.36
N CYS A 4 8.42 7.64 5.43
CA CYS A 4 7.58 8.79 5.77
C CYS A 4 6.10 8.44 5.94
N ALA A 5 5.52 7.61 5.07
CA ALA A 5 4.11 7.24 5.12
C ALA A 5 3.86 6.03 6.03
N PHE A 6 4.76 5.05 6.01
CA PHE A 6 4.55 3.77 6.70
C PHE A 6 5.46 3.58 7.92
N GLY A 7 6.45 4.45 8.11
CA GLY A 7 7.41 4.36 9.21
C GLY A 7 8.33 3.15 9.11
N ILE A 8 8.51 2.58 7.90
CA ILE A 8 9.30 1.37 7.65
C ILE A 8 10.64 1.76 7.03
N GLU A 9 11.73 1.26 7.60
CA GLU A 9 13.07 1.40 7.03
C GLU A 9 13.27 0.34 5.94
N CYS A 10 13.15 0.74 4.68
CA CYS A 10 13.24 -0.18 3.54
C CYS A 10 14.70 -0.42 3.08
N ASN A 11 15.64 0.44 3.49
CA ASN A 11 17.06 0.41 3.12
C ASN A 11 17.34 0.25 1.61
N THR A 12 16.44 0.75 0.75
CA THR A 12 16.46 0.54 -0.71
C THR A 12 17.57 1.31 -1.43
N LEU A 13 18.10 2.37 -0.81
CA LEU A 13 19.20 3.17 -1.36
C LEU A 13 20.56 2.49 -1.20
N ARG A 14 20.74 1.72 -0.12
CA ARG A 14 22.00 1.01 0.16
C ARG A 14 21.97 -0.45 -0.27
N ASN A 15 20.78 -1.07 -0.23
CA ASN A 15 20.58 -2.45 -0.65
C ASN A 15 19.70 -2.49 -1.92
N PRO A 16 20.31 -2.66 -3.10
CA PRO A 16 19.60 -2.79 -4.36
C PRO A 16 18.64 -3.98 -4.43
N ASP A 17 18.90 -5.04 -3.67
CA ASP A 17 18.16 -6.31 -3.68
C ASP A 17 17.12 -6.42 -2.55
N SER A 18 16.73 -5.29 -1.95
CA SER A 18 15.73 -5.30 -0.89
C SER A 18 14.38 -5.83 -1.40
N GLU A 19 13.70 -6.64 -0.58
CA GLU A 19 12.39 -7.19 -0.93
C GLU A 19 11.38 -6.09 -1.25
N PHE A 20 11.47 -4.96 -0.55
CA PHE A 20 10.63 -3.80 -0.79
C PHE A 20 10.82 -3.22 -2.19
N ARG A 21 12.06 -3.14 -2.70
CA ARG A 21 12.32 -2.72 -4.08
C ARG A 21 11.87 -3.78 -5.08
N LYS A 22 12.19 -5.05 -4.83
CA LYS A 22 11.82 -6.17 -5.70
C LYS A 22 10.32 -6.26 -5.90
N TYR A 23 9.54 -6.31 -4.83
CA TYR A 23 8.07 -6.38 -4.93
C TYR A 23 7.44 -5.05 -5.30
N GLY A 24 8.07 -3.92 -4.96
CA GLY A 24 7.63 -2.59 -5.40
C GLY A 24 7.69 -2.44 -6.92
N ASN A 25 8.78 -2.86 -7.56
CA ASN A 25 8.92 -2.85 -9.01
C ASN A 25 8.03 -3.91 -9.69
N LYS A 26 7.90 -5.09 -9.08
CA LYS A 26 7.07 -6.19 -9.60
C LYS A 26 5.61 -5.83 -9.81
N VAL A 27 5.10 -4.80 -9.14
CA VAL A 27 3.72 -4.33 -9.37
C VAL A 27 3.55 -3.65 -10.72
N PHE A 28 4.62 -3.05 -11.25
CA PHE A 28 4.62 -2.29 -12.50
C PHE A 28 5.20 -3.09 -13.67
N GLU A 29 5.73 -4.29 -13.42
CA GLU A 29 6.16 -5.21 -14.47
C GLU A 29 4.97 -5.64 -15.34
N GLN A 30 5.11 -5.47 -16.66
CA GLN A 30 4.10 -5.92 -17.62
C GLN A 30 4.14 -7.45 -17.74
N ASP A 31 3.21 -8.11 -17.05
CA ASP A 31 2.97 -9.54 -17.21
C ASP A 31 1.78 -9.76 -18.17
N MET A 32 2.05 -10.39 -19.31
CA MET A 32 1.03 -10.76 -20.31
C MET A 32 -0.11 -11.56 -19.68
N THR A 33 0.18 -12.37 -18.65
CA THR A 33 -0.83 -13.11 -17.90
C THR A 33 -1.76 -12.18 -17.12
N GLN A 34 -1.22 -11.10 -16.55
CA GLN A 34 -2.02 -10.10 -15.83
C GLN A 34 -2.85 -9.25 -16.78
N ALA A 35 -2.29 -8.88 -17.95
CA ALA A 35 -3.05 -8.22 -19.00
C ALA A 35 -4.22 -9.09 -19.48
N ALA A 36 -4.00 -10.38 -19.73
CA ALA A 36 -5.05 -11.32 -20.10
C ALA A 36 -6.13 -11.45 -19.01
N LYS A 37 -5.73 -11.56 -17.73
CA LYS A 37 -6.66 -11.57 -16.60
C LYS A 37 -7.48 -10.28 -16.50
N PHE A 38 -6.85 -9.13 -16.74
CA PHE A 38 -7.52 -7.83 -16.72
C PHE A 38 -8.57 -7.73 -17.83
N VAL A 39 -8.22 -8.13 -19.05
CA VAL A 39 -9.16 -8.17 -20.18
C VAL A 39 -10.32 -9.12 -19.88
N PHE A 40 -10.02 -10.34 -19.40
CA PHE A 40 -11.03 -11.33 -19.03
C PHE A 40 -11.97 -10.82 -17.93
N ALA A 41 -11.41 -10.22 -16.85
CA ALA A 41 -12.19 -9.68 -15.75
C ALA A 41 -13.10 -8.50 -16.18
N THR A 42 -12.66 -7.75 -17.19
CA THR A 42 -13.42 -6.61 -17.73
C THR A 42 -14.54 -7.08 -18.65
N MET A 43 -14.28 -8.07 -19.52
CA MET A 43 -15.25 -8.61 -20.48
C MET A 43 -16.29 -9.54 -19.82
N PHE A 44 -15.87 -10.34 -18.84
CA PHE A 44 -16.71 -11.36 -18.21
C PHE A 44 -16.82 -11.15 -16.69
N LYS A 45 -17.34 -10.00 -16.27
CA LYS A 45 -17.40 -9.58 -14.84
C LYS A 45 -18.03 -10.62 -13.93
N ASP A 46 -19.18 -11.18 -14.28
CA ASP A 46 -19.91 -12.11 -13.41
C ASP A 46 -19.19 -13.45 -13.28
N LEU A 47 -18.66 -13.96 -14.40
CA LEU A 47 -17.86 -15.19 -14.40
C LEU A 47 -16.55 -14.99 -13.63
N SER A 48 -15.88 -13.86 -13.85
CA SER A 48 -14.65 -13.47 -13.17
C SER A 48 -14.83 -13.39 -11.65
N LYS A 49 -15.94 -12.81 -11.18
CA LYS A 49 -16.28 -12.80 -9.76
C LYS A 49 -16.56 -14.21 -9.23
N LYS A 50 -17.29 -15.03 -10.00
CA LYS A 50 -17.66 -16.40 -9.58
C LYS A 50 -16.46 -17.33 -9.43
N ILE A 51 -15.46 -17.22 -10.31
CA ILE A 51 -14.24 -18.05 -10.26
C ILE A 51 -13.11 -17.41 -9.42
N GLY A 52 -13.34 -16.22 -8.86
CA GLY A 52 -12.37 -15.55 -7.99
C GLY A 52 -11.10 -15.10 -8.72
N VAL A 53 -11.22 -14.54 -9.93
CA VAL A 53 -10.05 -14.02 -10.66
C VAL A 53 -9.40 -12.91 -9.86
N LYS A 54 -8.11 -13.09 -9.61
CA LYS A 54 -7.27 -12.15 -8.89
C LYS A 54 -6.32 -11.44 -9.84
N LEU A 55 -6.42 -10.11 -9.89
CA LEU A 55 -5.61 -9.22 -10.73
C LEU A 55 -4.26 -8.86 -10.09
N THR A 56 -4.14 -9.01 -8.77
CA THR A 56 -2.89 -8.77 -8.06
C THR A 56 -1.98 -9.99 -8.18
N ASN A 57 -0.67 -9.77 -8.34
CA ASN A 57 0.30 -10.85 -8.28
C ASN A 57 0.33 -11.45 -6.85
N ASN A 58 0.32 -12.78 -6.74
CA ASN A 58 0.30 -13.46 -5.45
C ASN A 58 1.49 -13.12 -4.54
N GLY A 59 2.69 -12.95 -5.12
CA GLY A 59 3.88 -12.57 -4.36
C GLY A 59 3.80 -11.14 -3.84
N VAL A 60 3.31 -10.22 -4.68
CA VAL A 60 3.07 -8.82 -4.30
C VAL A 60 2.05 -8.73 -3.17
N GLU A 61 0.90 -9.39 -3.32
CA GLU A 61 -0.13 -9.37 -2.28
C GLU A 61 0.39 -9.92 -0.95
N ARG A 62 1.07 -11.07 -0.98
CA ARG A 62 1.63 -11.67 0.25
C ARG A 62 2.60 -10.71 0.92
N PHE A 63 3.49 -10.09 0.15
CA PHE A 63 4.46 -9.13 0.66
C PHE A 63 3.78 -7.94 1.34
N PHE A 64 2.84 -7.27 0.66
CA PHE A 64 2.19 -6.09 1.23
C PHE A 64 1.28 -6.42 2.42
N LEU A 65 0.55 -7.53 2.38
CA LEU A 65 -0.23 -8.00 3.53
C LEU A 65 0.67 -8.25 4.73
N GLN A 66 1.78 -8.96 4.53
CA GLN A 66 2.73 -9.29 5.60
C GLN A 66 3.38 -8.02 6.17
N VAL A 67 3.91 -7.14 5.34
CA VAL A 67 4.55 -5.90 5.78
C VAL A 67 3.60 -5.05 6.61
N VAL A 68 2.35 -4.92 6.16
CA VAL A 68 1.33 -4.15 6.88
C VAL A 68 0.96 -4.84 8.19
N GLN A 69 0.73 -6.15 8.17
CA GLN A 69 0.42 -6.93 9.37
C GLN A 69 1.53 -6.82 10.41
N ASP A 70 2.79 -7.03 10.02
CA ASP A 70 3.95 -6.94 10.89
C ASP A 70 4.10 -5.52 11.48
N THR A 71 3.86 -4.49 10.67
CA THR A 71 3.92 -3.09 11.12
C THR A 71 2.81 -2.77 12.12
N VAL A 72 1.58 -3.21 11.87
CA VAL A 72 0.45 -3.03 12.78
C VAL A 72 0.71 -3.74 14.10
N GLN A 73 1.08 -5.03 14.05
CA GLN A 73 1.37 -5.83 15.24
C GLN A 73 2.50 -5.24 16.07
N TYR A 74 3.59 -4.81 15.42
CA TYR A 74 4.72 -4.17 16.10
C TYR A 74 4.28 -2.90 16.84
N ARG A 75 3.49 -2.04 16.18
CA ARG A 75 3.05 -0.77 16.79
C ARG A 75 2.07 -0.98 17.94
N GLU A 76 1.10 -1.89 17.78
CA GLU A 76 0.13 -2.22 18.83
C GLU A 76 0.82 -2.86 20.04
N LYS A 77 1.77 -3.78 19.83
CA LYS A 77 2.49 -4.44 20.93
C LYS A 77 3.43 -3.51 21.70
N ASN A 78 4.09 -2.59 21.00
CA ASN A 78 5.10 -1.72 21.59
C ASN A 78 4.59 -0.31 21.91
N ASN A 79 3.29 -0.03 21.74
CA ASN A 79 2.68 1.30 21.90
C ASN A 79 3.43 2.40 21.12
N VAL A 80 3.89 2.07 19.91
CA VAL A 80 4.62 3.02 19.06
C VAL A 80 3.63 3.90 18.32
N GLN A 81 3.59 5.18 18.68
CA GLN A 81 2.84 6.20 17.96
C GLN A 81 3.81 7.06 17.14
N ARG A 82 3.55 7.15 15.84
CA ARG A 82 4.30 8.01 14.90
C ARG A 82 3.31 8.85 14.13
N ASN A 83 3.61 10.12 13.90
CA ASN A 83 2.73 11.01 13.13
C ASN A 83 2.91 10.74 11.63
N ASP A 84 2.39 9.62 11.16
CA ASP A 84 2.44 9.17 9.77
C ASP A 84 1.10 8.61 9.28
N PHE A 85 1.03 8.31 7.98
CA PHE A 85 -0.18 7.79 7.34
C PHE A 85 -0.63 6.45 7.93
N MET A 86 0.31 5.56 8.27
CA MET A 86 -0.01 4.30 8.95
C MET A 86 -0.73 4.52 10.29
N ASN A 87 -0.33 5.54 11.06
CA ASN A 87 -0.99 5.86 12.32
C ASN A 87 -2.41 6.42 12.12
N LEU A 88 -2.64 7.18 11.05
CA LEU A 88 -4.00 7.61 10.69
C LEU A 88 -4.88 6.40 10.35
N LEU A 89 -4.36 5.44 9.58
CA LEU A 89 -5.09 4.21 9.27
C LEU A 89 -5.37 3.35 10.51
N LEU A 90 -4.43 3.28 11.46
CA LEU A 90 -4.63 2.60 12.75
C LEU A 90 -5.73 3.26 13.59
N GLN A 91 -5.80 4.59 13.60
CA GLN A 91 -6.87 5.31 14.28
C GLN A 91 -8.23 5.01 13.66
N ILE A 92 -8.33 5.01 12.33
CA ILE A 92 -9.56 4.64 11.63
C ILE A 92 -9.94 3.19 11.96
N LYS A 93 -9.01 2.24 11.84
CA LYS A 93 -9.24 0.81 12.16
C LYS A 93 -9.75 0.62 13.60
N ASN A 94 -9.11 1.25 14.58
CA ASN A 94 -9.36 0.98 15.99
C ASN A 94 -10.48 1.84 16.60
N LYS A 95 -10.67 3.08 16.12
CA LYS A 95 -11.63 4.04 16.68
C LYS A 95 -12.78 4.41 15.75
N GLY A 96 -12.69 4.12 14.44
CA GLY A 96 -13.71 4.56 13.48
C GLY A 96 -13.73 6.06 13.20
N LYS A 97 -12.74 6.79 13.70
CA LYS A 97 -12.62 8.24 13.57
C LYS A 97 -11.17 8.66 13.65
N LEU A 98 -10.90 9.81 13.04
CA LEU A 98 -9.65 10.54 13.18
C LEU A 98 -9.86 11.68 14.16
N ASP A 99 -9.02 11.76 15.18
CA ASP A 99 -9.00 12.89 16.10
C ASP A 99 -8.06 13.95 15.48
N ASP A 100 -8.58 15.13 15.17
CA ASP A 100 -7.80 16.26 14.65
C ASP A 100 -7.04 16.96 15.79
N ALA A 101 -5.89 17.54 15.47
CA ALA A 101 -5.07 18.31 16.40
C ALA A 101 -5.80 19.55 16.97
N THR A 102 -6.86 20.01 16.29
CA THR A 102 -7.70 21.14 16.71
C THR A 102 -8.89 20.74 17.59
N GLY A 103 -9.05 19.45 17.93
CA GLY A 103 -10.16 18.94 18.73
C GLY A 103 -11.41 18.55 17.93
N GLY A 104 -11.38 18.70 16.60
CA GLY A 104 -12.38 18.10 15.71
C GLY A 104 -12.23 16.58 15.64
N SER A 105 -13.31 15.87 15.35
CA SER A 105 -13.22 14.44 15.00
C SER A 105 -13.94 14.18 13.69
N VAL A 106 -13.28 13.45 12.79
CA VAL A 106 -13.83 13.08 11.48
C VAL A 106 -14.08 11.58 11.47
N GLY A 107 -15.35 11.18 11.39
CA GLY A 107 -15.77 9.78 11.36
C GLY A 107 -16.97 9.50 12.26
N LYS A 108 -17.61 8.34 12.08
CA LYS A 108 -18.82 7.95 12.83
C LYS A 108 -18.51 7.23 14.15
N GLY A 109 -17.25 6.82 14.38
CA GLY A 109 -16.87 6.07 15.59
C GLY A 109 -17.28 4.59 15.59
N GLU A 110 -17.64 4.04 14.43
CA GLU A 110 -17.99 2.62 14.23
C GLU A 110 -16.77 1.81 13.77
N VAL A 111 -16.87 0.49 13.54
CA VAL A 111 -15.76 -0.32 13.01
C VAL A 111 -15.25 0.30 11.69
N GLY A 112 -14.07 0.92 11.73
CA GLY A 112 -13.67 1.82 10.65
C GLY A 112 -13.06 1.12 9.44
N MET A 113 -12.39 -0.02 9.65
CA MET A 113 -11.73 -0.77 8.57
C MET A 113 -11.22 -2.14 9.04
N THR A 114 -11.26 -3.15 8.17
CA THR A 114 -10.62 -4.46 8.37
C THR A 114 -9.11 -4.40 8.10
N GLN A 115 -8.36 -5.41 8.56
CA GLN A 115 -6.91 -5.50 8.30
C GLN A 115 -6.58 -5.56 6.80
N ASN A 116 -7.42 -6.25 6.02
CA ASN A 116 -7.23 -6.37 4.56
C ASN A 116 -7.49 -5.05 3.84
N GLU A 117 -8.52 -4.31 4.26
CA GLU A 117 -8.78 -2.97 3.72
C GLU A 117 -7.65 -1.99 4.09
N LEU A 118 -7.11 -2.07 5.32
CA LEU A 118 -5.96 -1.26 5.74
C LEU A 118 -4.75 -1.55 4.85
N ALA A 119 -4.46 -2.83 4.59
CA ALA A 119 -3.40 -3.24 3.69
C ALA A 119 -3.66 -2.78 2.25
N ALA A 120 -4.91 -2.81 1.78
CA ALA A 120 -5.29 -2.30 0.46
C ALA A 120 -5.05 -0.77 0.34
N GLN A 121 -5.36 0.01 1.38
CA GLN A 121 -5.07 1.46 1.40
C GLN A 121 -3.57 1.74 1.40
N VAL A 122 -2.78 1.00 2.18
CA VAL A 122 -1.32 1.09 2.15
C VAL A 122 -0.77 0.76 0.76
N PHE A 123 -1.29 -0.32 0.16
CA PHE A 123 -0.88 -0.78 -1.15
C PHE A 123 -1.13 0.29 -2.23
N ILE A 124 -2.34 0.84 -2.33
CA ILE A 124 -2.63 1.84 -3.37
C ILE A 124 -1.86 3.15 -3.16
N PHE A 125 -1.67 3.58 -1.90
CA PHE A 125 -0.90 4.78 -1.59
C PHE A 125 0.58 4.60 -1.95
N PHE A 126 1.13 3.40 -1.73
CA PHE A 126 2.47 3.06 -2.18
C PHE A 126 2.59 3.16 -3.70
N LEU A 127 1.68 2.54 -4.46
CA LEU A 127 1.75 2.54 -5.92
C LEU A 127 1.67 3.95 -6.49
N ALA A 128 0.68 4.72 -6.03
CA ALA A 128 0.47 6.08 -6.48
C ALA A 128 1.68 6.97 -6.18
N GLY A 129 2.33 6.80 -5.02
CA GLY A 129 3.47 7.63 -4.63
C GLY A 129 4.82 7.17 -5.18
N PHE A 130 5.00 5.88 -5.44
CA PHE A 130 6.29 5.33 -5.86
C PHE A 130 6.57 5.59 -7.34
N GLU A 131 5.70 5.14 -8.24
CA GLU A 131 5.98 5.17 -9.68
C GLU A 131 5.89 6.58 -10.26
N THR A 132 4.85 7.33 -9.89
CA THR A 132 4.62 8.68 -10.44
C THR A 132 5.74 9.64 -10.06
N SER A 133 6.16 9.63 -8.78
CA SER A 133 7.17 10.55 -8.27
C SER A 133 8.56 10.19 -8.77
N SER A 134 8.90 8.89 -8.82
CA SER A 134 10.19 8.44 -9.35
C SER A 134 10.31 8.74 -10.85
N THR A 135 9.25 8.48 -11.63
CA THR A 135 9.19 8.81 -13.06
C THR A 135 9.35 10.31 -13.30
N THR A 136 8.61 11.13 -12.53
CA THR A 136 8.69 12.60 -12.65
C THR A 136 10.09 13.11 -12.35
N MET A 137 10.72 12.60 -11.27
CA MET A 137 12.10 12.95 -10.91
C MET A 137 13.09 12.53 -12.00
N ASN A 138 12.90 11.35 -12.60
CA ASN A 138 13.75 10.86 -13.68
C ASN A 138 13.68 11.78 -14.91
N PHE A 139 12.48 12.16 -15.36
CA PHE A 139 12.32 13.10 -16.49
C PHE A 139 12.87 14.49 -16.16
N CYS A 140 12.63 14.99 -14.94
CA CYS A 140 13.19 16.28 -14.52
C CYS A 140 14.72 16.28 -14.60
N LEU A 141 15.38 15.23 -14.13
CA LEU A 141 16.84 15.11 -14.22
C LEU A 141 17.34 14.96 -15.66
N TYR A 142 16.58 14.26 -16.52
CA TYR A 142 16.90 14.12 -17.93
C TYR A 142 16.87 15.47 -18.67
N GLU A 143 15.87 16.31 -18.41
CA GLU A 143 15.75 17.64 -19.04
C GLU A 143 16.78 18.67 -18.49
N LEU A 144 17.39 18.39 -17.33
CA LEU A 144 18.43 19.23 -16.75
C LEU A 144 19.86 18.89 -17.23
N ALA A 145 20.05 17.72 -17.83
CA ALA A 145 21.35 17.21 -18.28
C ALA A 145 21.70 17.72 -19.69
#